data_AF-A0A0E3U8C5-F1
#
_entry.id   AF-A0A0E3U8C5-F1
#
_cell.length_a   1.000
_cell.length_b   1.000
_cell.length_c   1.000
_cell.angle_alpha   90.00
_cell.angle_beta   90.00
_cell.angle_gamma   90.00
#
_symmetry.space_group_name_H-M   'P 1'
#
loop_
_entity.id
_entity.type
_entity.pdbx_description
1 polymer ?
#
loop_
_entity_poly.entity_id
_entity_poly.type
_entity_poly.pdbx_seq_one_letter_code
_entity_poly.pdbx_strand_id
1 'polypeptide(L)'
;MTMTTTSTSAQRTGSSASVARRRHAGVTNLPAPTLPHLESGGGILDPNLPRTNVTVPVYDGKALDDLITLHWDAPVTGVYTDSVPVTTPNLGIPITFQVVKEEIKPNEGTTVHVFYTVSRNGVVVETSLPTDVPVGEQVAEPGDVEPPAIEGVAGGVLNLVMCLKQVRPPSWPPMKAWA
;
A
#
# COMPACT_ATOMS: atom_id res chain seq x y z
N MET A 1 -45.15 -27.89 41.69
CA MET A 1 -44.41 -29.06 42.21
C MET A 1 -43.24 -29.35 41.27
N THR A 2 -42.07 -29.52 41.88
CA THR A 2 -40.78 -30.08 41.40
C THR A 2 -40.00 -29.41 40.26
N MET A 3 -38.77 -29.01 40.66
CA MET A 3 -37.64 -28.46 39.91
C MET A 3 -36.90 -29.55 39.12
N THR A 4 -36.18 -29.18 38.05
CA THR A 4 -34.79 -29.66 37.83
C THR A 4 -34.00 -28.71 36.92
N THR A 5 -32.85 -28.26 37.43
CA THR A 5 -31.75 -27.53 36.82
C THR A 5 -30.91 -28.44 35.90
N THR A 6 -30.19 -27.89 34.92
CA THR A 6 -28.75 -28.20 34.70
C THR A 6 -28.13 -27.20 33.72
N SER A 7 -27.09 -26.56 34.22
CA SER A 7 -26.11 -25.70 33.57
C SER A 7 -24.95 -26.56 33.04
N THR A 8 -24.31 -26.24 31.91
CA THR A 8 -22.87 -26.51 31.71
C THR A 8 -22.31 -25.63 30.58
N SER A 9 -21.36 -24.80 31.00
CA SER A 9 -20.38 -24.05 30.23
C SER A 9 -19.31 -24.97 29.62
N ALA A 10 -18.82 -24.67 28.42
CA ALA A 10 -17.38 -24.77 28.10
C ALA A 10 -17.05 -24.06 26.77
N GLN A 11 -15.86 -23.48 26.78
CA GLN A 11 -15.35 -22.46 25.90
C GLN A 11 -14.28 -23.05 24.96
N ARG A 12 -14.03 -22.37 23.82
CA ARG A 12 -12.75 -22.39 23.06
C ARG A 12 -12.48 -23.71 22.33
N THR A 13 -12.30 -23.73 21.01
CA THR A 13 -11.11 -23.19 20.35
C THR A 13 -11.43 -22.66 18.96
N GLY A 14 -10.92 -21.47 18.67
CA GLY A 14 -10.92 -20.91 17.34
C GLY A 14 -10.11 -21.78 16.38
N SER A 15 -10.64 -21.95 15.18
CA SER A 15 -9.87 -22.30 14.01
C SER A 15 -10.36 -21.39 12.89
N SER A 16 -10.12 -20.09 13.05
CA SER A 16 -10.08 -19.19 11.89
C SER A 16 -8.83 -19.60 11.13
N ALA A 17 -8.98 -20.55 10.21
CA ALA A 17 -7.96 -20.85 9.24
C ALA A 17 -7.89 -19.63 8.32
N SER A 18 -7.11 -18.63 8.72
CA SER A 18 -6.58 -17.64 7.80
C SER A 18 -5.85 -18.43 6.73
N VAL A 19 -6.50 -18.65 5.59
CA VAL A 19 -5.83 -19.10 4.37
C VAL A 19 -4.95 -17.93 3.97
N ALA A 20 -3.78 -17.86 4.59
CA ALA A 20 -2.67 -17.08 4.10
C ALA A 20 -2.39 -17.66 2.71
N ARG A 21 -2.93 -16.98 1.68
CA ARG A 21 -2.47 -17.16 0.31
C ARG A 21 -0.97 -16.92 0.40
N ARG A 22 -0.20 -18.01 0.41
CA ARG A 22 1.24 -17.94 0.14
C ARG A 22 1.32 -17.29 -1.22
N ARG A 23 1.59 -15.98 -1.25
CA ARG A 23 2.05 -15.35 -2.48
C ARG A 23 3.35 -16.08 -2.77
N HIS A 24 3.32 -17.01 -3.72
CA HIS A 24 4.53 -17.45 -4.37
C HIS A 24 5.11 -16.18 -4.99
N ALA A 25 6.05 -15.54 -4.29
CA ALA A 25 6.97 -14.62 -4.93
C ALA A 25 7.74 -15.49 -5.92
N GLY A 26 7.23 -15.57 -7.15
CA GLY A 26 8.00 -16.08 -8.26
C GLY A 26 9.25 -15.22 -8.32
N VAL A 27 10.41 -15.86 -8.32
CA VAL A 27 11.66 -15.19 -8.64
C VAL A 27 11.55 -14.80 -10.11
N THR A 28 11.07 -13.58 -10.34
CA THR A 28 11.09 -12.95 -11.67
C THR A 28 12.41 -12.23 -11.82
N ASN A 29 13.03 -12.38 -12.99
CA ASN A 29 14.22 -11.66 -13.39
C ASN A 29 13.87 -10.30 -14.03
N LEU A 30 12.58 -10.05 -14.27
CA LEU A 30 12.13 -8.78 -14.82
C LEU A 30 12.18 -7.67 -13.75
N PRO A 31 12.93 -6.58 -13.99
CA PRO A 31 12.92 -5.41 -13.11
C PRO A 31 11.52 -4.80 -13.04
N ALA A 32 11.18 -4.24 -11.88
CA ALA A 32 9.91 -3.55 -11.68
C ALA A 32 9.81 -2.29 -12.57
N PRO A 33 8.60 -1.90 -13.01
CA PRO A 33 8.41 -0.64 -13.72
C PRO A 33 8.68 0.56 -12.81
N THR A 34 9.18 1.65 -13.37
CA THR A 34 9.48 2.88 -12.64
C THR A 34 8.57 4.03 -13.05
N LEU A 35 8.22 4.88 -12.10
CA LEU A 35 7.46 6.11 -12.34
C LEU A 35 8.37 7.28 -11.96
N PRO A 36 8.86 8.09 -12.93
CA PRO A 36 9.80 9.17 -12.65
C PRO A 36 9.33 10.17 -11.56
N HIS A 37 8.00 10.32 -11.41
CA HIS A 37 7.41 11.18 -10.39
C HIS A 37 7.60 10.63 -8.97
N LEU A 38 7.55 9.31 -8.77
CA LEU A 38 7.78 8.68 -7.47
C LEU A 38 9.26 8.83 -7.05
N GLU A 39 10.16 8.62 -8.01
CA GLU A 39 11.62 8.70 -7.81
C GLU A 39 12.09 10.13 -7.45
N SER A 40 11.37 11.16 -7.88
CA SER A 40 11.77 12.56 -7.73
C SER A 40 11.39 13.22 -6.39
N GLY A 41 10.88 12.45 -5.41
CA GLY A 41 10.84 12.88 -4.00
C GLY A 41 9.47 12.98 -3.34
N GLY A 42 8.39 12.59 -4.02
CA GLY A 42 7.06 12.56 -3.40
C GLY A 42 6.65 11.19 -2.85
N GLY A 43 7.16 10.10 -3.45
CA GLY A 43 6.68 8.75 -3.18
C GLY A 43 5.19 8.53 -3.45
N ILE A 44 4.48 9.55 -3.94
CA ILE A 44 3.03 9.64 -4.13
C ILE A 44 2.78 10.26 -5.50
N LEU A 45 1.81 9.71 -6.23
CA LEU A 45 1.34 10.22 -7.51
C LEU A 45 0.27 11.29 -7.30
N ASP A 46 0.42 12.47 -7.92
CA ASP A 46 -0.62 13.51 -7.88
C ASP A 46 -1.89 13.07 -8.65
N PRO A 47 -3.07 13.01 -7.98
CA PRO A 47 -4.33 12.58 -8.60
C PRO A 47 -4.85 13.54 -9.67
N ASN A 48 -4.36 14.78 -9.71
CA ASN A 48 -4.84 15.80 -10.64
C ASN A 48 -4.09 15.81 -11.97
N LEU A 49 -3.02 15.02 -12.10
CA LEU A 49 -2.24 14.90 -13.32
C LEU A 49 -3.13 14.54 -14.52
N PRO A 50 -2.93 15.17 -15.69
CA PRO A 50 -3.63 14.79 -16.90
C PRO A 50 -3.20 13.41 -17.42
N ARG A 51 -1.97 12.99 -17.09
CA ARG A 51 -1.38 11.69 -17.39
C ARG A 51 -0.16 11.43 -16.52
N THR A 52 0.22 10.16 -16.36
CA THR A 52 1.50 9.75 -15.79
C THR A 52 2.25 8.82 -16.75
N ASN A 53 3.58 8.81 -16.61
CA ASN A 53 4.45 7.95 -17.40
C ASN A 53 4.90 6.76 -16.56
N VAL A 54 4.69 5.55 -17.06
CA VAL A 54 5.25 4.32 -16.49
C VAL A 54 6.33 3.81 -17.41
N THR A 55 7.56 3.68 -16.89
CA THR A 55 8.72 3.25 -17.66
C THR A 55 9.04 1.80 -17.35
N VAL A 56 8.98 0.95 -18.37
CA VAL A 56 9.55 -0.39 -18.33
C VAL A 56 11.02 -0.28 -18.73
N PRO A 57 11.97 -0.58 -17.82
CA PRO A 57 13.39 -0.53 -18.15
C PRO A 57 13.77 -1.64 -19.14
N VAL A 58 14.95 -1.52 -19.74
CA VAL A 58 15.51 -2.62 -20.53
C VAL A 58 15.75 -3.80 -19.59
N TYR A 59 15.27 -4.98 -19.97
CA TYR A 59 15.38 -6.21 -19.20
C TYR A 59 16.19 -7.26 -19.96
N ASP A 60 16.75 -8.21 -19.23
CA ASP A 60 17.55 -9.30 -19.79
C ASP A 60 16.69 -10.20 -20.67
N GLY A 61 17.19 -10.54 -21.87
CA GLY A 61 16.48 -11.43 -22.79
C GLY A 61 15.36 -10.77 -23.60
N LYS A 62 15.25 -9.44 -23.57
CA LYS A 62 14.38 -8.65 -24.45
C LYS A 62 14.70 -8.95 -25.92
N ALA A 63 13.70 -9.41 -26.66
CA ALA A 63 13.83 -9.83 -28.05
C ALA A 63 12.80 -9.14 -28.95
N LEU A 64 13.06 -9.13 -30.26
CA LEU A 64 12.08 -8.69 -31.25
C LEU A 64 10.80 -9.51 -31.13
N ASP A 65 9.66 -8.86 -31.40
CA ASP A 65 8.31 -9.42 -31.34
C ASP A 65 7.82 -9.83 -29.94
N ASP A 66 8.60 -9.56 -28.89
CA ASP A 66 8.07 -9.60 -27.53
C ASP A 66 6.93 -8.59 -27.39
N LEU A 67 5.80 -9.00 -26.82
CA LEU A 67 4.70 -8.11 -26.49
C LEU A 67 4.80 -7.76 -25.00
N ILE A 68 5.08 -6.50 -24.71
CA ILE A 68 5.10 -5.99 -23.33
C ILE A 68 3.73 -5.42 -23.04
N THR A 69 3.04 -5.99 -22.06
CA THR A 69 1.73 -5.51 -21.59
C THR A 69 1.88 -4.93 -20.20
N LEU A 70 1.61 -3.63 -20.08
CA LEU A 70 1.45 -2.95 -18.79
C LEU A 70 0.13 -3.38 -18.14
N HIS A 71 0.17 -3.59 -16.84
CA HIS A 71 -0.98 -3.79 -15.97
C HIS A 71 -0.98 -2.70 -14.90
N TRP A 72 -2.03 -1.91 -14.88
CA TRP A 72 -2.36 -0.92 -13.87
C TRP A 72 -3.53 -1.47 -13.06
N ASP A 73 -3.22 -2.16 -11.97
CA ASP A 73 -4.21 -2.81 -11.11
C ASP A 73 -4.64 -1.85 -10.01
N ALA A 74 -5.77 -1.18 -10.25
CA ALA A 74 -6.26 -0.11 -9.42
C ALA A 74 -7.53 -0.52 -8.64
N PRO A 75 -7.64 -0.21 -7.34
CA PRO A 75 -8.80 -0.62 -6.54
C PRO A 75 -10.15 -0.06 -7.02
N VAL A 76 -10.17 1.17 -7.56
CA VAL A 76 -11.42 1.87 -7.92
C VAL A 76 -11.76 1.71 -9.40
N THR A 77 -10.79 1.89 -10.30
CA THR A 77 -11.03 1.78 -11.75
C THR A 77 -10.89 0.36 -12.28
N GLY A 78 -10.36 -0.57 -11.47
CA GLY A 78 -10.04 -1.92 -11.88
C GLY A 78 -8.72 -1.99 -12.64
N VAL A 79 -8.56 -3.06 -13.42
CA VAL A 79 -7.33 -3.29 -14.18
C VAL A 79 -7.39 -2.56 -15.52
N TYR A 80 -6.47 -1.63 -15.72
CA TYR A 80 -6.17 -1.04 -17.02
C TYR A 80 -4.93 -1.71 -17.64
N THR A 81 -4.97 -1.97 -18.94
CA THR A 81 -3.85 -2.56 -19.67
C THR A 81 -3.52 -1.81 -20.95
N ASP A 82 -2.24 -1.69 -21.25
CA ASP A 82 -1.74 -1.19 -22.53
C ASP A 82 -0.58 -2.07 -23.00
N SER A 83 -0.38 -2.21 -24.31
CA SER A 83 0.61 -3.12 -24.86
C SER A 83 1.43 -2.51 -25.98
N VAL A 84 2.75 -2.72 -25.92
CA VAL A 84 3.70 -2.25 -26.93
C VAL A 84 4.55 -3.44 -27.41
N PRO A 85 4.60 -3.69 -28.73
CA PRO A 85 5.50 -4.69 -29.28
C PRO A 85 6.95 -4.21 -29.27
N VAL A 86 7.87 -5.12 -29.03
CA VAL A 86 9.30 -4.87 -29.16
C VAL A 86 9.67 -4.89 -30.63
N THR A 87 10.21 -3.77 -31.08
CA THR A 87 10.63 -3.51 -32.46
C THR A 87 12.10 -3.06 -32.46
N THR A 88 12.75 -3.07 -33.62
CA THR A 88 14.16 -2.65 -33.73
C THR A 88 14.46 -1.30 -33.08
N PRO A 89 13.64 -0.25 -33.24
CA PRO A 89 13.89 1.06 -32.61
C PRO A 89 13.84 1.05 -31.08
N ASN A 90 13.02 0.16 -30.48
CA ASN A 90 12.83 0.11 -29.02
C ASN A 90 13.56 -1.06 -28.35
N LEU A 91 14.35 -1.83 -29.10
CA LEU A 91 14.98 -3.06 -28.60
C LEU A 91 15.94 -2.78 -27.44
N GLY A 92 16.79 -1.77 -27.57
CA GLY A 92 17.83 -1.42 -26.59
C GLY A 92 17.51 -0.22 -25.69
N ILE A 93 16.27 0.24 -25.65
CA ILE A 93 15.85 1.39 -24.83
C ILE A 93 14.63 1.06 -23.96
N PRO A 94 14.43 1.78 -22.85
CA PRO A 94 13.21 1.65 -22.05
C PRO A 94 11.96 1.96 -22.86
N ILE A 95 10.84 1.36 -22.47
CA ILE A 95 9.52 1.61 -23.06
C ILE A 95 8.68 2.39 -22.07
N THR A 96 8.10 3.50 -22.51
CA THR A 96 7.24 4.35 -21.68
C THR A 96 5.78 4.20 -22.10
N PHE A 97 4.94 3.87 -21.14
CA PHE A 97 3.49 3.86 -21.26
C PHE A 97 2.90 5.13 -20.66
N GLN A 98 1.78 5.60 -21.21
CA GLN A 98 1.06 6.77 -20.71
C GLN A 98 -0.27 6.33 -20.13
N VAL A 99 -0.43 6.50 -18.82
CA VAL A 99 -1.69 6.25 -18.13
C VAL A 99 -2.43 7.57 -17.98
N VAL A 100 -3.67 7.64 -18.47
CA VAL A 100 -4.47 8.85 -18.55
C VAL A 100 -5.17 9.17 -17.22
N LYS A 101 -5.65 10.41 -17.08
CA LYS A 101 -6.28 10.92 -15.85
C LYS A 101 -7.45 10.07 -15.36
N GLU A 102 -8.19 9.45 -16.29
CA GLU A 102 -9.36 8.62 -16.00
C GLU A 102 -9.01 7.39 -15.15
N GLU A 103 -7.77 6.90 -15.24
CA GLU A 103 -7.25 5.78 -14.43
C GLU A 103 -6.53 6.25 -13.15
N ILE A 104 -6.22 7.54 -13.05
CA ILE A 104 -5.47 8.12 -11.93
C ILE A 104 -6.44 8.70 -10.89
N LYS A 105 -7.23 9.69 -11.30
CA LYS A 105 -8.02 10.53 -10.39
C LYS A 105 -8.98 9.73 -9.50
N PRO A 106 -9.74 8.73 -10.01
CA PRO A 106 -10.68 8.00 -9.18
C PRO A 106 -10.01 7.17 -8.09
N ASN A 107 -8.72 6.88 -8.21
CA ASN A 107 -7.94 6.10 -7.25
C ASN A 107 -7.27 6.97 -6.17
N GLU A 108 -7.60 8.27 -6.08
CA GLU A 108 -7.14 9.15 -5.01
C GLU A 108 -7.42 8.56 -3.61
N GLY A 109 -6.40 8.58 -2.74
CA GLY A 109 -6.44 7.97 -1.41
C GLY A 109 -6.13 6.46 -1.40
N THR A 110 -5.90 5.83 -2.55
CA THR A 110 -5.61 4.39 -2.66
C THR A 110 -4.17 4.11 -3.14
N THR A 111 -3.77 2.84 -3.14
CA THR A 111 -2.53 2.37 -3.75
C THR A 111 -2.85 1.52 -4.97
N VAL A 112 -2.29 1.90 -6.11
CA VAL A 112 -2.34 1.13 -7.37
C VAL A 112 -1.13 0.21 -7.44
N HIS A 113 -1.32 -1.03 -7.89
CA HIS A 113 -0.22 -1.97 -8.16
C HIS A 113 0.10 -1.98 -9.65
N VAL A 114 1.33 -1.60 -10.02
CA VAL A 114 1.74 -1.48 -11.41
C VAL A 114 2.79 -2.52 -11.75
N PHE A 115 2.55 -3.36 -12.74
CA PHE A 115 3.48 -4.39 -13.21
C PHE A 115 3.36 -4.57 -14.71
N TYR A 116 4.24 -5.35 -15.33
CA TYR A 116 4.11 -5.71 -16.74
C TYR A 116 4.36 -7.20 -16.97
N THR A 117 3.82 -7.70 -18.07
CA THR A 117 4.07 -9.06 -18.57
C THR A 117 4.77 -9.00 -19.90
N VAL A 118 5.69 -9.94 -20.14
CA VAL A 118 6.31 -10.15 -21.44
C VAL A 118 5.69 -11.40 -22.05
N SER A 119 5.16 -11.28 -23.26
CA SER A 119 4.64 -12.41 -24.03
C SER A 119 5.45 -12.65 -25.28
N ARG A 120 5.76 -13.90 -25.58
CA ARG A 120 6.46 -14.33 -26.79
C ARG A 120 5.62 -15.35 -27.51
N ASN A 121 5.36 -15.13 -28.81
CA ASN A 121 4.48 -15.98 -29.61
C ASN A 121 3.08 -16.21 -28.98
N GLY A 122 2.53 -15.18 -28.34
CA GLY A 122 1.21 -15.23 -27.69
C GLY A 122 1.19 -15.92 -26.32
N VAL A 123 2.34 -16.33 -25.79
CA VAL A 123 2.44 -16.96 -24.46
C VAL A 123 3.17 -16.01 -23.52
N VAL A 124 2.59 -15.73 -22.35
CA VAL A 124 3.27 -14.98 -21.27
C VAL A 124 4.48 -15.80 -20.82
N VAL A 125 5.67 -15.27 -21.05
CA VAL A 125 6.93 -15.91 -20.65
C VAL A 125 7.32 -15.50 -19.25
N GLU A 126 7.04 -14.26 -18.86
CA GLU A 126 7.44 -13.73 -17.56
C GLU A 126 6.57 -12.54 -17.13
N THR A 127 6.53 -12.27 -15.82
CA THR A 127 5.80 -11.16 -15.19
C THR A 127 6.73 -10.42 -14.25
N SER A 128 6.78 -9.10 -14.31
CA SER A 128 7.63 -8.28 -13.44
C SER A 128 7.18 -8.30 -11.99
N LEU A 129 8.07 -7.84 -11.10
CA LEU A 129 7.62 -7.43 -9.77
C LEU A 129 6.68 -6.22 -9.89
N PRO A 130 5.67 -6.13 -9.03
CA PRO A 130 4.81 -4.95 -8.97
C PRO A 130 5.50 -3.79 -8.25
N THR A 131 5.16 -2.59 -8.68
CA THR A 131 5.50 -1.31 -8.04
C THR A 131 4.23 -0.76 -7.40
N ASP A 132 4.30 -0.46 -6.11
CA ASP A 132 3.20 0.15 -5.37
C ASP A 132 3.21 1.67 -5.61
N VAL A 133 2.09 2.20 -6.07
CA VAL A 133 1.91 3.60 -6.44
C VAL A 133 0.77 4.20 -5.62
N PRO A 134 1.07 4.85 -4.48
CA PRO A 134 0.04 5.58 -3.75
C PRO A 134 -0.39 6.81 -4.56
N VAL A 135 -1.69 7.03 -4.68
CA VAL A 135 -2.28 8.13 -5.45
C VAL A 135 -2.89 9.13 -4.48
N GLY A 136 -2.37 10.36 -4.48
CA GLY A 136 -2.75 11.39 -3.52
C GLY A 136 -2.35 11.06 -2.08
N GLU A 137 -2.70 11.95 -1.16
CA GLU A 137 -2.48 11.71 0.26
C GLU A 137 -3.42 10.58 0.72
N GLN A 138 -2.83 9.50 1.24
CA GLN A 138 -3.62 8.46 1.89
C GLN A 138 -4.13 9.01 3.21
N VAL A 139 -5.40 9.41 3.23
CA VAL A 139 -6.09 9.67 4.48
C VAL A 139 -6.19 8.32 5.19
N ALA A 140 -5.37 8.13 6.24
CA ALA A 140 -5.56 6.99 7.12
C ALA A 140 -7.03 6.97 7.55
N GLU A 141 -7.74 5.88 7.28
CA GLU A 141 -9.11 5.73 7.78
C GLU A 141 -9.08 5.99 9.29
N PRO A 142 -9.83 6.99 9.81
CA PRO A 142 -9.95 7.20 11.24
C PRO A 142 -10.80 6.06 11.80
N GLY A 143 -10.17 4.90 12.03
CA GLY A 143 -10.90 3.66 12.30
C GLY A 143 -10.18 2.61 13.13
N ASP A 144 -8.88 2.75 13.41
CA ASP A 144 -8.15 1.78 14.25
C ASP A 144 -7.01 2.41 15.04
N VAL A 145 -7.23 3.61 15.58
CA VAL A 145 -6.58 3.93 16.85
C VAL A 145 -7.38 3.20 17.92
N GLU A 146 -6.84 2.10 18.46
CA GLU A 146 -7.24 1.74 19.82
C GLU A 146 -7.11 3.04 20.63
N PRO A 147 -8.19 3.54 21.27
CA PRO A 147 -8.08 4.72 22.12
C PRO A 147 -6.92 4.43 23.08
N PRO A 148 -6.04 5.42 23.36
CA PRO A 148 -4.89 5.18 24.23
C PRO A 148 -5.41 4.50 25.48
N ALA A 149 -5.05 3.23 25.67
CA ALA A 149 -5.38 2.50 26.87
C ALA A 149 -4.59 3.20 27.98
N ILE A 150 -5.24 4.13 28.68
CA ILE A 150 -4.78 4.55 29.98
C ILE A 150 -4.84 3.32 30.89
N GLU A 151 -3.71 2.61 31.03
CA GLU A 151 -3.57 1.66 32.11
C GLU A 151 -3.76 2.43 33.43
N GLY A 152 -4.90 2.21 34.07
CA GLY A 152 -5.14 2.65 35.44
C GLY A 152 -6.40 3.48 35.68
N VAL A 153 -7.58 2.99 35.29
CA VAL A 153 -8.80 3.34 36.03
C VAL A 153 -9.49 2.06 36.49
N ALA A 154 -9.14 1.65 37.71
CA ALA A 154 -10.03 0.87 38.55
C ALA A 154 -10.68 1.83 39.56
N GLY A 155 -12.01 1.90 39.56
CA GLY A 155 -12.77 2.25 40.77
C GLY A 155 -12.98 3.73 41.11
N GLY A 156 -12.93 4.66 40.15
CA GLY A 156 -13.62 5.96 40.28
C GLY A 156 -13.24 6.86 41.47
N VAL A 157 -12.04 6.72 42.06
CA VAL A 157 -11.53 7.63 43.10
C VAL A 157 -10.04 7.89 42.90
N LEU A 158 -9.67 9.16 42.80
CA LEU A 158 -8.29 9.66 42.70
C LEU A 158 -7.60 9.52 44.07
N ASN A 159 -6.57 8.69 44.17
CA ASN A 159 -5.77 8.56 45.40
C ASN A 159 -4.40 9.24 45.21
N LEU A 160 -4.16 10.34 45.93
CA LEU A 160 -3.05 11.30 45.74
C LEU A 160 -1.72 10.92 46.42
N VAL A 161 -1.49 9.65 46.78
CA VAL A 161 -0.28 9.24 47.54
C VAL A 161 0.45 8.09 46.84
N MET A 162 1.10 8.35 45.69
CA MET A 162 2.32 7.62 45.25
C MET A 162 3.03 8.22 44.02
N CYS A 163 2.66 9.40 43.49
CA CYS A 163 3.46 10.04 42.43
C CYS A 163 4.69 10.76 43.03
N LEU A 164 5.63 9.99 43.56
CA LEU A 164 6.93 10.50 44.00
C LEU A 164 8.04 9.59 43.46
N LYS A 165 8.45 9.84 42.21
CA LYS A 165 9.84 10.20 41.88
C LYS A 165 10.06 10.46 40.38
N GLN A 166 10.45 11.70 40.13
CA GLN A 166 11.43 12.15 39.14
C GLN A 166 11.02 12.20 37.66
N VAL A 167 10.37 13.31 37.29
CA VAL A 167 10.79 14.06 36.10
C VAL A 167 10.79 15.55 36.47
N ARG A 168 11.93 16.22 36.34
CA ARG A 168 12.04 17.67 36.56
C ARG A 168 11.23 18.41 35.47
N PRO A 169 10.39 19.41 35.81
CA PRO A 169 9.76 20.25 34.80
C PRO A 169 10.82 21.13 34.08
N PRO A 170 10.65 21.41 32.77
CA PRO A 170 11.56 22.31 32.05
C PRO A 170 11.47 23.74 32.60
N SER A 171 12.61 24.43 32.69
CA SER A 171 12.70 25.81 33.14
C SER A 171 12.20 26.77 32.05
N TRP A 172 11.01 27.35 32.22
CA TRP A 172 10.53 28.46 31.39
C TRP A 172 10.92 29.81 32.03
N PRO A 173 11.39 30.82 31.28
CA PRO A 173 11.59 32.16 31.84
C PRO A 173 10.23 32.79 32.20
N PRO A 174 10.12 33.56 33.30
CA PRO A 174 8.84 34.16 33.69
C PRO A 174 8.38 35.19 32.64
N MET A 175 7.19 34.98 32.07
CA MET A 175 6.52 35.97 31.20
C MET A 175 5.95 37.09 32.09
N LYS A 176 6.34 38.35 31.82
CA LYS A 176 5.79 39.53 32.50
C LYS A 176 4.30 39.68 32.15
N ALA A 177 3.45 39.69 33.17
CA ALA A 177 2.07 40.12 33.05
C ALA A 177 2.04 41.63 32.76
N TRP A 178 1.36 42.05 31.70
CA TRP A 178 0.99 43.44 31.47
C TRP A 178 -0.18 43.80 32.39
N ALA A 179 -0.04 44.91 33.11
CA ALA A 179 -1.11 45.62 33.81
C ALA A 179 -1.74 46.66 32.89
#